data_AF-A0A4Q3F8H9-F1
#
_entry.id   AF-A0A4Q3F8H9-F1
#
_cell.length_a   1.000
_cell.length_b   1.000
_cell.length_c   1.000
_cell.angle_alpha   90.00
_cell.angle_beta   90.00
_cell.angle_gamma   90.00
#
_symmetry.space_group_name_H-M   'P 1'
#
loop_
_entity.id
_entity.type
_entity.pdbx_description
1 polymer ?
#
loop_
_entity_poly.entity_id
_entity_poly.type
_entity_poly.pdbx_seq_one_letter_code
_entity_poly.pdbx_strand_id
1 'polypeptide(L)' 'MLTKAKVQELVNHMPDTFSIDDLVEKVILLQKIEQAKQQIKDGEFYEWEDVKKEMDSWFE' A
#
# COMPACT_ATOMS: atom_id res chain seq x y z
N MET A 1 -3.08 -5.06 -9.21
CA MET A 1 -1.91 -5.11 -10.12
C MET A 1 -1.56 -3.69 -10.54
N LEU A 2 -0.26 -3.34 -10.57
CA LEU A 2 0.19 -2.00 -10.98
C LEU A 2 0.02 -1.83 -12.49
N THR A 3 -0.56 -0.71 -12.93
CA THR A 3 -0.77 -0.41 -14.35
C THR A 3 -0.16 0.92 -14.72
N LYS A 4 0.23 1.07 -16.00
CA LYS A 4 0.74 2.33 -16.54
C LYS A 4 -0.20 3.50 -16.27
N ALA A 5 -1.51 3.30 -16.47
CA ALA A 5 -2.52 4.33 -16.24
C ALA A 5 -2.53 4.84 -14.79
N LYS A 6 -2.43 3.94 -13.79
CA LYS A 6 -2.37 4.32 -12.38
C LYS A 6 -1.07 5.04 -12.01
N VAL A 7 0.04 4.67 -12.63
CA VAL A 7 1.32 5.39 -12.44
C VAL A 7 1.24 6.79 -13.06
N GLN A 8 0.63 6.94 -14.23
CA GLN A 8 0.41 8.25 -14.83
C GLN A 8 -0.50 9.12 -13.98
N GLU A 9 -1.60 8.56 -13.46
CA GLU A 9 -2.48 9.25 -12.51
C GLU A 9 -1.73 9.69 -11.25
N LEU A 10 -0.88 8.82 -10.68
CA LEU A 10 -0.04 9.16 -9.54
C LEU A 10 0.89 10.33 -9.84
N VAL A 11 1.58 10.32 -10.98
CA VAL A 11 2.48 11.40 -11.41
C VAL A 11 1.71 12.70 -11.64
N ASN A 12 0.48 12.66 -12.17
CA ASN A 12 -0.35 13.85 -12.36
C ASN A 12 -0.71 14.56 -11.03
N HIS A 13 -0.63 13.86 -9.89
CA HIS A 13 -0.87 14.43 -8.57
C HIS A 13 0.43 14.79 -7.82
N MET A 14 1.59 14.55 -8.43
CA MET A 14 2.87 14.95 -7.84
C MET A 14 3.13 16.44 -8.07
N PRO A 15 3.96 17.09 -7.24
CA PRO A 15 4.39 18.47 -7.47
C PRO A 15 5.15 18.61 -8.80
N ASP A 16 5.24 19.84 -9.32
CA ASP A 16 6.01 20.12 -10.55
C ASP A 16 7.49 19.73 -10.46
N THR A 17 8.05 19.73 -9.24
CA THR A 17 9.42 19.27 -8.96
C THR A 17 9.41 18.24 -7.84
N PHE A 18 10.03 17.09 -8.09
CA PHE A 18 10.22 16.02 -7.11
C PHE A 18 11.54 15.28 -7.41
N SER A 19 12.07 14.58 -6.42
CA SER A 19 13.24 13.71 -6.60
C SER A 19 12.83 12.34 -7.14
N ILE A 20 13.79 11.60 -7.70
CA ILE A 20 13.53 10.21 -8.13
C ILE A 20 13.11 9.33 -6.93
N ASP A 21 13.65 9.60 -5.75
CA ASP A 21 13.34 8.85 -4.53
C ASP A 21 11.86 9.02 -4.15
N ASP A 22 11.32 10.24 -4.27
CA ASP A 22 9.91 10.52 -4.03
C ASP A 22 9.01 9.69 -4.97
N LEU A 23 9.35 9.64 -6.26
CA LEU A 23 8.59 8.86 -7.24
C LEU A 23 8.62 7.36 -6.89
N VAL A 24 9.81 6.83 -6.57
CA VAL A 24 9.97 5.41 -6.22
C VAL A 24 9.14 5.06 -4.99
N GLU A 25 9.18 5.88 -3.93
CA GLU A 25 8.39 5.67 -2.73
C GLU A 25 6.88 5.63 -3.03
N LYS A 26 6.38 6.60 -3.81
CA LYS A 26 4.96 6.67 -4.18
C LYS A 26 4.54 5.48 -5.03
N VAL A 27 5.37 5.01 -5.95
CA VAL A 27 5.08 3.81 -6.76
C VAL A 27 5.06 2.54 -5.92
N ILE A 28 5.99 2.39 -4.96
CA ILE A 28 5.99 1.26 -4.01
C ILE A 28 4.70 1.26 -3.17
N LEU A 29 4.29 2.44 -2.67
CA LEU A 29 3.04 2.56 -1.90
C LEU A 29 1.83 2.17 -2.75
N LEU A 30 1.74 2.65 -3.99
CA LEU A 30 0.67 2.28 -4.91
C LEU A 30 0.63 0.77 -5.15
N GLN A 31 1.78 0.12 -5.32
CA GLN A 31 1.86 -1.33 -5.45
C GLN A 31 1.32 -2.04 -4.20
N LYS A 32 1.71 -1.62 -3.00
CA LYS A 32 1.23 -2.21 -1.73
C LYS A 32 -0.29 -2.09 -1.58
N ILE A 33 -0.87 -0.95 -1.94
CA ILE A 33 -2.33 -0.76 -1.91
C ILE A 33 -3.03 -1.72 -2.88
N GLU A 34 -2.48 -1.88 -4.09
CA GLU A 34 -3.05 -2.79 -5.08
C GLU A 34 -2.91 -4.27 -4.69
N GLN A 35 -1.85 -4.62 -3.96
CA GLN A 35 -1.71 -5.94 -3.34
C GLN A 35 -2.73 -6.14 -2.23
N ALA A 36 -2.88 -5.18 -1.31
CA ALA A 36 -3.87 -5.26 -0.22
C ALA A 36 -5.30 -5.41 -0.74
N LYS A 37 -5.67 -4.70 -1.82
CA LYS A 37 -6.97 -4.87 -2.48
C LYS A 37 -7.18 -6.29 -3.03
N GLN A 38 -6.12 -6.93 -3.50
CA GLN A 38 -6.18 -8.30 -4.00
C GLN A 38 -6.30 -9.29 -2.84
N GLN A 39 -5.50 -9.12 -1.80
CA GLN A 39 -5.55 -9.91 -0.56
C GLN A 39 -6.97 -9.91 0.04
N ILE A 40 -7.62 -8.75 0.12
CA ILE A 40 -9.02 -8.66 0.60
C ILE A 40 -9.98 -9.50 -0.26
N LYS A 41 -9.82 -9.47 -1.59
CA LYS A 41 -10.66 -10.29 -2.50
C LYS A 41 -10.42 -11.77 -2.34
N ASP A 42 -9.19 -12.14 -2.04
CA ASP A 42 -8.75 -13.52 -1.87
C ASP A 42 -9.01 -14.05 -0.44
N GLY A 43 -9.57 -13.21 0.45
CA GLY A 43 -9.84 -13.56 1.85
C GLY A 43 -8.60 -13.55 2.74
N GLU A 44 -7.49 -12.99 2.27
CA GLU A 44 -6.21 -12.90 2.97
C GLU A 44 -6.17 -11.64 3.86
N PHE A 45 -7.04 -11.59 4.86
CA PHE A 45 -7.06 -10.51 5.85
C PHE A 45 -7.26 -11.07 7.26
N TYR A 46 -6.94 -10.25 8.26
CA TYR A 46 -7.16 -10.56 9.66
C TYR A 46 -8.28 -9.70 10.22
N GLU A 47 -9.09 -10.26 11.11
CA GLU A 47 -10.05 -9.49 11.88
C GLU A 47 -9.32 -8.65 12.93
N TRP A 48 -9.90 -7.50 13.26
CA TRP A 48 -9.31 -6.55 14.21
C TRP A 48 -9.01 -7.19 15.58
N GLU A 49 -9.93 -8.02 16.09
CA GLU A 49 -9.77 -8.67 17.39
C GLU A 49 -8.62 -9.69 17.40
N ASP A 50 -8.36 -10.38 16.28
CA ASP A 50 -7.24 -11.32 16.16
C ASP A 50 -5.90 -10.58 16.18
N VAL A 51 -5.80 -9.48 15.43
CA VAL A 51 -4.60 -8.62 15.40
C VAL A 51 -4.33 -8.03 16.78
N LYS A 52 -5.36 -7.52 17.45
CA LYS A 52 -5.23 -6.94 18.80
C LYS A 52 -4.65 -7.95 19.79
N LYS A 53 -5.18 -9.19 19.78
CA LYS A 53 -4.69 -10.27 20.64
C LYS A 53 -3.24 -10.63 20.35
N GLU A 54 -2.83 -10.66 19.09
CA GLU A 54 -1.43 -10.90 18.72
C GLU A 54 -0.51 -9.77 19.19
N MET A 55 -0.93 -8.51 18.99
CA MET A 55 -0.16 -7.35 19.42
C MET A 55 0.05 -7.30 20.93
N ASP A 56 -0.96 -7.64 21.73
CA ASP A 56 -0.85 -7.69 23.19
C ASP A 56 0.27 -8.64 23.64
N SER A 57 0.50 -9.75 22.91
CA SER A 57 1.58 -10.71 23.21
C SER A 57 3.00 -10.18 22.96
N TRP A 58 3.17 -9.08 22.22
CA TRP A 58 4.50 -8.51 21.95
C TRP A 58 4.99 -7.58 23.05
N PHE A 59 4.09 -7.18 23.96
CA PHE A 59 4.39 -6.27 25.08
C PHE A 59 4.46 -6.98 26.43
N GLU A 60 4.40 -8.32 26.44
CA GLU A 60 4.70 -9.20 27.59
C GLU A 60 6.21 -9.52 27.67
#